data_AF-A0A227BE87-F1
#
_entry.id   AF-A0A227BE87-F1
#
_cell.length_a   1.000
_cell.length_b   1.000
_cell.length_c   1.000
_cell.angle_alpha   90.00
_cell.angle_beta   90.00
_cell.angle_gamma   90.00
#
_symmetry.space_group_name_H-M   'P 1'
#
loop_
_entity.id
_entity.type
_entity.pdbx_description
1 polymer ?
#
loop_
_entity_poly.entity_id
_entity_poly.type
_entity_poly.pdbx_seq_one_letter_code
_entity_poly.pdbx_strand_id
1 'polypeptide(L)' 'MPLVSCPVCEKQISKRAHTCPGCGEPDPLHHLAKSKFISMVFWTLVLVGAGYFAWFHLLPMLIETVRHQ' A
#
# COMPACT_ATOMS: atom_id res chain seq x y z
N MET A 1 -7.71 2.05 27.68
CA MET A 1 -7.76 0.93 26.70
C MET A 1 -7.89 1.57 25.32
N PRO A 2 -7.14 1.19 24.27
CA PRO A 2 -7.34 1.80 22.94
C PRO A 2 -8.63 1.25 22.30
N LEU A 3 -9.60 2.14 22.05
CA LEU A 3 -10.78 1.85 21.26
C LEU A 3 -10.47 2.16 19.79
N VAL A 4 -10.92 1.29 18.89
CA VAL A 4 -10.82 1.47 17.43
C VAL A 4 -12.22 1.40 16.84
N SER A 5 -12.50 2.17 15.80
CA SER A 5 -13.80 2.15 15.13
C SER A 5 -13.91 0.92 14.22
N CYS A 6 -15.00 0.16 14.34
CA CYS A 6 -15.28 -0.94 13.41
C CYS A 6 -15.61 -0.36 12.01
N PRO A 7 -15.00 -0.82 10.91
CA PRO A 7 -15.26 -0.27 9.57
C PRO A 7 -16.65 -0.60 9.00
N VAL A 8 -17.38 -1.55 9.62
CA VAL A 8 -18.69 -2.00 9.13
C VAL A 8 -19.84 -1.27 9.82
N CYS A 9 -19.75 -1.14 11.15
CA CYS A 9 -20.83 -0.56 11.95
C CYS A 9 -20.45 0.74 12.65
N GLU A 10 -19.22 1.23 12.45
CA GLU A 10 -18.64 2.46 13.01
C GLU A 10 -18.66 2.56 14.55
N LYS A 11 -19.10 1.50 15.24
CA LYS A 11 -19.08 1.41 16.70
C LYS A 11 -17.64 1.32 17.20
N GLN A 12 -17.38 1.99 18.32
CA GLN A 12 -16.10 1.91 19.01
C GLN A 12 -15.97 0.55 19.69
N ILE A 13 -14.93 -0.21 19.31
CA ILE A 13 -14.65 -1.54 19.83
C ILE A 13 -13.25 -1.59 20.44
N SER A 14 -13.05 -2.48 21.41
CA SER A 14 -11.73 -2.71 21.98
C SER A 14 -10.80 -3.35 20.94
N LYS A 15 -9.55 -2.87 20.84
CA LYS A 15 -8.54 -3.41 19.92
C LYS A 15 -8.22 -4.91 20.12
N ARG A 16 -8.62 -5.50 21.25
CA ARG A 16 -8.47 -6.94 21.56
C ARG A 16 -9.70 -7.78 21.20
N ALA A 17 -10.79 -7.19 20.72
CA ALA A 17 -11.99 -7.95 20.39
C ALA A 17 -11.74 -8.79 19.13
N HIS A 18 -11.79 -10.12 19.25
CA HIS A 18 -11.70 -11.06 18.13
C HIS A 18 -12.90 -10.96 17.18
N THR A 19 -14.02 -10.42 17.67
CA THR A 19 -15.27 -10.23 16.93
C THR A 19 -15.88 -8.90 17.33
N CYS A 20 -16.47 -8.20 16.36
CA CYS A 20 -17.19 -6.97 16.67
C CYS A 20 -18.52 -7.29 17.38
N PRO A 21 -18.78 -6.78 18.60
CA PRO A 21 -20.05 -7.02 19.32
C PRO A 21 -21.26 -6.32 18.67
N GLY A 22 -21.04 -5.42 17.71
CA GLY A 22 -22.10 -4.70 17.02
C GLY A 22 -22.65 -5.41 15.78
N CYS A 23 -21.77 -5.94 14.93
CA CYS A 23 -22.13 -6.55 13.65
C CYS A 23 -21.78 -8.04 13.55
N GLY A 24 -20.99 -8.59 14.48
CA GLY A 24 -20.58 -10.00 14.43
C GLY A 24 -19.43 -10.31 13.48
N GLU A 25 -18.82 -9.30 12.83
CA GLU A 25 -17.73 -9.50 11.87
C GLU A 25 -16.51 -10.16 12.56
N PRO A 26 -16.01 -11.31 12.05
CA PRO A 26 -14.83 -11.96 12.58
C PRO A 26 -13.57 -11.18 12.19
N ASP A 27 -12.81 -10.81 13.22
CA ASP A 27 -11.47 -10.23 13.16
C ASP A 27 -11.34 -8.86 12.44
N PRO A 28 -11.69 -7.75 13.12
CA PRO A 28 -11.65 -6.40 12.55
C PRO A 28 -10.22 -5.89 12.26
N LEU A 29 -9.17 -6.56 12.75
CA LEU A 29 -7.79 -6.09 12.62
C LEU A 29 -7.15 -6.51 11.28
N HIS A 30 -7.55 -7.67 10.75
CA HIS A 30 -6.93 -8.25 9.55
C HIS A 30 -7.20 -7.41 8.28
N HIS A 31 -8.36 -6.75 8.23
CA HIS A 31 -8.74 -5.88 7.10
C HIS A 31 -7.89 -4.58 7.04
N LEU A 32 -7.51 -4.03 8.19
CA LEU A 32 -6.71 -2.79 8.27
C LEU A 32 -5.26 -2.99 7.82
N ALA A 33 -4.68 -4.16 8.09
CA ALA A 33 -3.31 -4.47 7.67
C ALA A 33 -3.20 -4.73 6.16
N LYS A 34 -4.24 -5.34 5.55
CA LYS A 34 -4.21 -5.74 4.14
C LYS A 34 -4.24 -4.55 3.17
N SER A 35 -4.98 -3.49 3.51
CA SER A 35 -5.13 -2.31 2.62
C SER A 35 -3.84 -1.49 2.50
N LYS A 36 -3.09 -1.32 3.59
CA LYS A 36 -1.80 -0.61 3.60
C LYS A 36 -0.74 -1.36 2.78
N PHE A 37 -0.72 -2.69 2.86
CA PHE A 37 0.27 -3.51 2.17
C PHE A 37 0.08 -3.47 0.65
N ILE A 38 -1.15 -3.55 0.16
CA ILE A 38 -1.46 -3.54 -1.28
C ILE A 38 -1.05 -2.20 -1.91
N SER A 39 -1.37 -1.08 -1.26
CA SER A 39 -1.00 0.25 -1.75
C SER A 39 0.52 0.43 -1.83
N MET A 40 1.24 -0.02 -0.80
CA MET A 40 2.71 0.05 -0.77
C MET A 40 3.35 -0.76 -1.90
N VAL A 41 2.87 -1.98 -2.13
CA VAL A 41 3.37 -2.84 -3.20
C VAL A 41 3.09 -2.22 -4.58
N PHE A 42 1.90 -1.68 -4.79
CA PHE A 42 1.54 -1.02 -6.05
C PHE A 42 2.46 0.17 -6.35
N TRP A 43 2.62 1.10 -5.40
CA TRP A 43 3.50 2.25 -5.58
C TRP A 43 4.96 1.85 -5.81
N THR A 44 5.43 0.80 -5.14
CA THR A 44 6.79 0.28 -5.32
C THR A 44 6.98 -0.27 -6.73
N LEU A 45 6.03 -1.06 -7.23
CA LEU A 45 6.06 -1.58 -8.61
C LEU A 45 6.04 -0.45 -9.65
N VAL A 46 5.22 0.58 -9.44
CA VAL A 46 5.15 1.75 -10.32
C VAL A 46 6.48 2.51 -10.36
N LEU A 47 7.10 2.78 -9.21
CA LEU A 47 8.39 3.48 -9.14
C LEU A 47 9.52 2.67 -9.78
N VAL A 48 9.58 1.37 -9.51
CA VAL A 48 10.58 0.48 -10.11
C VAL A 48 10.39 0.42 -11.63
N GLY A 49 9.15 0.29 -12.11
CA GLY A 49 8.83 0.29 -13.54
C GLY A 49 9.21 1.60 -14.23
N ALA A 50 8.87 2.74 -13.62
CA ALA A 50 9.21 4.06 -14.15
C ALA A 50 10.74 4.28 -14.20
N GLY A 51 11.45 3.91 -13.13
CA GLY A 51 12.92 3.99 -13.08
C GLY A 51 13.60 3.10 -14.11
N TYR A 52 13.12 1.87 -14.29
CA TYR A 52 13.64 0.95 -15.30
C TYR A 52 13.39 1.46 -16.73
N PHE A 53 12.19 1.97 -16.99
CA PHE A 53 11.84 2.56 -18.28
C PHE A 53 12.72 3.79 -18.59
N ALA A 54 12.86 4.69 -17.61
CA ALA A 54 13.74 5.83 -17.71
C ALA A 54 15.18 5.39 -17.97
N TRP A 55 15.69 4.38 -17.27
CA TRP A 55 17.04 3.85 -17.51
C TRP A 55 17.21 3.32 -18.93
N PHE A 56 16.28 2.50 -19.41
CA PHE A 56 16.36 1.89 -20.74
C PHE A 56 16.24 2.92 -21.87
N HIS A 57 15.52 4.02 -21.67
CA HIS A 57 15.32 5.06 -22.68
C HIS A 57 16.26 6.27 -22.56
N LEU A 58 16.61 6.73 -21.35
CA LEU A 58 17.55 7.83 -21.16
C LEU A 58 19.00 7.41 -21.35
N LEU A 59 19.41 6.18 -20.97
CA LEU A 59 20.78 5.71 -21.22
C LEU A 59 21.19 5.77 -22.69
N PRO A 60 20.43 5.20 -23.64
CA PRO A 60 20.84 5.24 -25.05
C PRO A 60 20.93 6.67 -25.57
N MET A 61 20.00 7.56 -25.18
CA MET A 61 20.09 8.98 -25.52
C MET A 61 21.34 9.65 -24.95
N LEU A 62 21.70 9.38 -23.68
CA LEU A 62 22.90 9.94 -23.07
C LEU A 62 24.18 9.44 -23.76
N ILE A 63 24.24 8.15 -24.11
CA ILE A 63 25.39 7.56 -24.80
C ILE A 63 25.58 8.19 -26.20
N GLU A 64 24.49 8.47 -26.91
CA GLU A 64 24.53 9.14 -28.22
C GLU A 64 24.99 10.60 -28.10
N THR A 65 24.49 11.34 -27.11
CA THR A 65 24.89 12.75 -26.90
C THR A 65 26.37 12.89 -26.52
N VAL A 66 26.89 12.03 -25.65
CA VAL A 66 28.32 12.02 -25.30
C VAL A 66 29.20 11.60 -26.48
N ARG A 67 28.72 10.72 -27.35
CA ARG A 67 29.47 10.28 -28.54
C ARG A 67 29.57 11.36 -29.63
N HIS A 68 28.65 12.32 -29.64
CA HIS A 68 28.63 13.42 -30.62
C HIS A 68 29.38 14.69 -30.16
N GLN A 69 29.89 14.71 -28.92
CA GLN A 69 30.89 15.69 -28.46
C GLN A 69 32.31 15.19 -28.73
#